data_AF-A0A7S1D9Z5-F1
#
_entry.id   AF-A0A7S1D9Z5-F1
#
_cell.length_a   1.000
_cell.length_b   1.000
_cell.length_c   1.000
_cell.angle_alpha   90.00
_cell.angle_beta   90.00
_cell.angle_gamma   90.00
#
_symmetry.space_group_name_H-M   'P 1'
#
loop_
_entity.id
_entity.type
_entity.pdbx_description
1 polymer ?
#
loop_
_entity_poly.entity_id
_entity_poly.type
_entity_poly.pdbx_seq_one_letter_code
_entity_poly.pdbx_strand_id
1 'polypeptide(L)'
;TSPWRRLQALPSDDEDKQVISKVLDCMQQSLVDIPVDEKVKEDANDLHFLEEGRRMLAITRFQVIKGNGGGSVENYHSLFSVCWSELAELRLSGETNTGSLIVLPDYDISSLRRFTDMNLLRPLQWLEIDSDFEIASMERGSPAIRLLHKLSDMPELPPKNERKSEMQN
;
A
#
# COMPACT_ATOMS: atom_id res chain seq x y z
N THR A 1 16.11 -22.80 -10.98
CA THR A 1 16.01 -21.34 -10.78
C THR A 1 14.91 -21.10 -9.76
N SER A 2 15.22 -20.50 -8.60
CA SER A 2 14.19 -20.20 -7.60
C SER A 2 13.22 -19.15 -8.15
N PRO A 3 11.89 -19.35 -8.05
CA PRO A 3 10.91 -18.34 -8.45
C PRO A 3 10.90 -17.15 -7.49
N TRP A 4 11.46 -17.33 -6.28
CA TRP A 4 11.54 -16.32 -5.23
C TRP A 4 12.85 -15.56 -5.35
N ARG A 5 12.76 -14.23 -5.52
CA ARG A 5 13.93 -13.36 -5.64
C ARG A 5 13.75 -12.12 -4.80
N ARG A 6 14.83 -11.66 -4.19
CA ARG A 6 14.85 -10.37 -3.51
C ARG A 6 14.82 -9.27 -4.57
N LEU A 7 13.75 -8.48 -4.57
CA LEU A 7 13.60 -7.34 -5.47
C LEU A 7 14.23 -6.09 -4.85
N GLN A 8 14.69 -5.18 -5.71
CA GLN A 8 15.15 -3.86 -5.26
C GLN A 8 13.94 -3.07 -4.74
N ALA A 9 14.12 -2.33 -3.65
CA ALA A 9 13.03 -1.58 -3.02
C ALA A 9 12.47 -0.47 -3.94
N LEU A 10 13.32 0.10 -4.79
CA LEU A 10 12.97 1.17 -5.73
C LEU A 10 13.33 0.72 -7.13
N PRO A 11 12.52 1.04 -8.16
CA PRO A 11 12.92 0.78 -9.53
C PRO A 11 14.11 1.65 -9.92
N SER A 12 15.02 1.07 -10.69
CA SER A 12 16.17 1.77 -11.24
C SER A 12 15.82 2.58 -12.49
N ASP A 13 14.85 2.10 -13.26
CA ASP A 13 14.40 2.70 -14.53
C ASP A 13 13.61 4.00 -14.33
N ASP A 14 13.87 4.97 -15.20
CA ASP A 14 13.26 6.31 -15.09
C ASP A 14 11.80 6.33 -15.56
N GLU A 15 11.39 5.47 -16.50
CA GLU A 15 9.98 5.37 -16.89
C GLU A 15 9.15 4.81 -15.73
N ASP A 16 9.65 3.78 -15.06
CA ASP A 16 8.97 3.19 -13.90
C ASP A 16 8.83 4.20 -12.76
N LYS A 17 9.86 5.04 -12.52
CA LYS A 17 9.78 6.15 -11.55
C LYS A 17 8.71 7.17 -11.94
N GLN A 18 8.56 7.50 -13.23
CA GLN A 18 7.51 8.41 -13.68
C GLN A 18 6.11 7.83 -13.46
N VAL A 19 5.94 6.53 -13.73
CA VAL A 19 4.67 5.82 -13.46
C VAL A 19 4.34 5.88 -11.97
N ILE A 20 5.31 5.59 -11.09
CA ILE A 20 5.11 5.67 -9.64
C ILE A 20 4.80 7.10 -9.20
N SER A 21 5.56 8.10 -9.69
CA SER A 21 5.35 9.51 -9.34
C SER A 21 3.90 9.92 -9.61
N LYS A 22 3.37 9.57 -10.80
CA LYS A 22 1.98 9.87 -11.15
C LYS A 22 0.98 9.23 -10.19
N VAL A 23 1.22 7.99 -9.77
CA VAL A 23 0.34 7.31 -8.79
C VAL A 23 0.43 7.99 -7.43
N LEU A 24 1.63 8.33 -6.97
CA LEU A 24 1.85 9.03 -5.70
C LEU A 24 1.19 10.41 -5.69
N ASP A 25 1.30 11.16 -6.79
CA ASP A 25 0.63 12.45 -6.94
C ASP A 25 -0.90 12.29 -6.87
N CYS A 26 -1.46 11.27 -7.52
CA CYS A 26 -2.89 10.97 -7.44
C CYS A 26 -3.32 10.53 -6.03
N MET A 27 -2.49 9.77 -5.32
CA MET A 27 -2.75 9.39 -3.93
C MET A 27 -2.72 10.61 -3.01
N GLN A 28 -1.72 11.49 -3.16
CA GLN A 28 -1.61 12.72 -2.41
C GLN A 28 -2.80 13.65 -2.68
N GLN A 29 -3.19 13.82 -3.95
CA GLN A 29 -4.36 14.62 -4.29
C GLN A 29 -5.63 14.06 -3.65
N SER A 30 -5.82 12.73 -3.70
CA SER A 30 -6.96 12.08 -3.06
C SER A 30 -7.01 12.29 -1.55
N LEU A 31 -5.85 12.39 -0.90
CA LEU A 31 -5.75 12.67 0.53
C LEU A 31 -6.11 14.14 0.83
N VAL A 32 -5.64 15.08 0.01
CA VAL A 32 -5.94 16.52 0.13
C VAL A 32 -7.42 16.83 -0.16
N ASP A 33 -8.05 16.05 -1.02
CA ASP A 33 -9.46 16.21 -1.38
C ASP A 33 -10.43 15.77 -0.26
N ILE A 34 -9.94 15.11 0.80
CA ILE A 34 -10.76 14.73 1.95
C ILE A 34 -11.15 16.03 2.71
N PRO A 35 -12.44 16.34 2.86
CA PRO A 35 -12.88 17.55 3.55
C PRO A 35 -12.72 17.37 5.06
N VAL A 36 -11.59 17.84 5.59
CA VAL A 36 -11.25 17.87 7.02
C VAL A 36 -11.70 19.22 7.60
N ASP A 37 -12.47 19.21 8.70
CA ASP A 37 -12.87 20.44 9.40
C ASP A 37 -12.20 20.54 10.77
N GLU A 38 -11.15 21.36 10.85
CA GLU A 38 -10.39 21.60 12.08
C GLU A 38 -11.23 22.19 13.23
N LYS A 39 -12.45 22.67 12.96
CA LYS A 39 -13.34 23.28 13.94
C LYS A 39 -14.24 22.25 14.65
N VAL A 40 -14.50 21.11 14.03
CA VAL A 40 -15.29 20.03 14.61
C VAL A 40 -14.33 19.06 15.30
N LYS A 41 -14.76 18.48 16.44
CA LYS A 41 -13.98 17.44 17.09
C LYS A 41 -14.10 16.15 16.29
N GLU A 42 -12.98 15.68 15.75
CA GLU A 42 -12.74 14.29 15.31
C GLU A 42 -13.94 13.69 14.60
N ASP A 43 -14.23 14.22 13.41
CA ASP A 43 -15.26 13.65 12.56
C ASP A 43 -14.74 12.44 11.76
N ALA A 44 -15.63 11.76 11.05
CA ALA A 44 -15.27 10.57 10.27
C ALA A 44 -14.28 10.87 9.14
N ASN A 45 -14.23 12.11 8.65
CA ASN A 45 -13.30 12.51 7.58
C ASN A 45 -11.90 12.75 8.14
N ASP A 46 -11.79 13.32 9.35
CA ASP A 46 -10.51 13.45 10.05
C ASP A 46 -9.84 12.09 10.24
N LEU A 47 -10.61 11.11 10.72
CA LEU A 47 -10.15 9.72 10.89
C LEU A 47 -9.76 9.08 9.55
N HIS A 48 -10.57 9.29 8.52
CA HIS A 48 -10.29 8.76 7.19
C HIS A 48 -8.99 9.34 6.60
N PHE A 49 -8.79 10.65 6.75
CA PHE A 49 -7.57 11.35 6.35
C PHE A 49 -6.34 10.80 7.07
N LEU A 50 -6.40 10.69 8.40
CA LEU A 50 -5.28 10.19 9.19
C LEU A 50 -4.93 8.75 8.81
N GLU A 51 -5.93 7.89 8.65
CA GLU A 51 -5.71 6.49 8.27
C GLU A 51 -5.12 6.35 6.86
N GLU A 52 -5.64 7.04 5.84
CA GLU A 52 -5.04 6.97 4.50
C GLU A 52 -3.65 7.60 4.43
N GLY A 53 -3.41 8.70 5.15
CA GLY A 53 -2.08 9.32 5.26
C GLY A 53 -1.07 8.37 5.90
N ARG A 54 -1.47 7.69 6.98
CA ARG A 54 -0.66 6.69 7.69
C ARG A 54 -0.33 5.49 6.80
N ARG A 55 -1.32 4.98 6.06
CA ARG A 55 -1.12 3.91 5.07
C ARG A 55 -0.18 4.33 3.94
N MET A 56 -0.26 5.57 3.48
CA MET A 56 0.63 6.12 2.46
C MET A 56 2.08 6.21 2.96
N LEU A 57 2.30 6.68 4.19
CA LEU A 57 3.64 6.79 4.79
C LEU A 57 4.31 5.44 5.04
N ALA A 58 3.52 4.38 5.25
CA ALA A 58 4.05 3.02 5.42
C ALA A 58 4.60 2.42 4.12
N ILE A 59 4.36 3.03 2.95
CA ILE A 59 4.86 2.50 1.67
C ILE A 59 6.32 2.90 1.51
N THR A 60 7.22 1.92 1.62
CA THR A 60 8.68 2.11 1.52
C THR A 60 9.28 1.43 0.29
N ARG A 61 8.49 0.56 -0.37
CA ARG A 61 8.92 -0.23 -1.53
C ARG A 61 7.97 -0.05 -2.69
N PHE A 62 8.52 -0.09 -3.90
CA PHE A 62 7.80 0.21 -5.13
C PHE A 62 8.21 -0.74 -6.25
N GLN A 63 7.21 -1.34 -6.89
CA GLN A 63 7.40 -2.19 -8.06
C GLN A 63 6.47 -1.72 -9.18
N VAL A 64 6.90 -1.86 -10.43
CA VAL A 64 6.06 -1.62 -11.60
C VAL A 64 6.04 -2.89 -12.44
N ILE A 65 4.83 -3.33 -12.80
CA ILE A 65 4.64 -4.47 -13.71
C ILE A 65 3.86 -3.97 -14.91
N LYS A 66 4.58 -3.68 -15.98
CA LYS A 66 3.99 -3.37 -17.30
C LYS A 66 3.47 -4.67 -17.90
N GLY A 67 2.19 -4.71 -18.24
CA GLY A 67 1.56 -5.87 -18.86
C GLY A 67 1.70 -5.81 -20.37
N ASN A 68 1.91 -6.93 -21.04
CA ASN A 68 2.00 -6.98 -22.51
C ASN A 68 0.65 -6.81 -23.25
N GLY A 69 -0.35 -6.18 -22.63
CA GLY A 69 -1.70 -6.02 -23.20
C GLY A 69 -2.44 -7.36 -23.34
N GLY A 70 -3.34 -7.65 -22.40
CA GLY A 70 -4.17 -8.85 -22.41
C GLY A 70 -3.77 -9.82 -21.30
N GLY A 71 -4.76 -10.27 -20.53
CA GLY A 71 -4.63 -11.12 -19.34
C GLY A 71 -4.09 -12.53 -19.60
N SER A 72 -2.90 -12.63 -20.19
CA SER A 72 -2.18 -13.89 -20.38
C SER A 72 -1.83 -14.50 -19.02
N VAL A 73 -1.75 -15.84 -18.98
CA VAL A 73 -1.38 -16.58 -17.77
C VAL A 73 0.02 -16.18 -17.28
N GLU A 74 0.94 -15.84 -18.19
CA GLU A 74 2.30 -15.41 -17.86
C GLU A 74 2.32 -14.07 -17.10
N ASN A 75 1.45 -13.12 -17.48
CA ASN A 75 1.31 -11.84 -16.80
C ASN A 75 0.86 -12.02 -15.34
N TYR A 76 -0.05 -12.96 -15.08
CA TYR A 76 -0.48 -13.27 -13.71
C TYR A 76 0.54 -14.08 -12.91
N HIS A 77 1.34 -14.93 -13.58
CA HIS A 77 2.43 -15.63 -12.92
C HIS A 77 3.53 -14.67 -12.46
N SER A 78 3.90 -13.68 -13.30
CA SER A 78 4.84 -12.63 -12.92
C SER A 78 4.31 -11.81 -11.74
N LEU A 79 3.04 -11.36 -11.81
CA LEU A 79 2.40 -10.66 -10.72
C LEU A 79 2.40 -11.46 -9.41
N PHE A 80 2.04 -12.75 -9.48
CA PHE A 80 2.08 -13.64 -8.33
C PHE A 80 3.48 -13.73 -7.72
N SER A 81 4.50 -13.95 -8.55
CA SER A 81 5.89 -14.03 -8.09
C SER A 81 6.36 -12.74 -7.43
N VAL A 82 6.03 -11.57 -7.98
CA VAL A 82 6.39 -10.27 -7.41
C VAL A 82 5.67 -10.04 -6.08
N CYS A 83 4.36 -10.22 -6.01
CA CYS A 83 3.59 -10.01 -4.77
C CYS A 83 4.12 -10.88 -3.63
N TRP A 84 4.35 -12.15 -3.88
CA TRP A 84 4.84 -13.07 -2.85
C TRP A 84 6.32 -12.84 -2.50
N SER A 85 7.13 -12.37 -3.43
CA SER A 85 8.51 -11.95 -3.12
C SER A 85 8.51 -10.73 -2.19
N GLU A 86 7.62 -9.77 -2.43
CA GLU A 86 7.47 -8.60 -1.56
C GLU A 86 6.88 -8.98 -0.20
N LEU A 87 5.84 -9.83 -0.14
CA LEU A 87 5.33 -10.35 1.14
C LEU A 87 6.41 -11.05 1.95
N ALA A 88 7.25 -11.88 1.29
CA ALA A 88 8.37 -12.54 1.94
C ALA A 88 9.41 -11.54 2.44
N GLU A 89 9.79 -10.53 1.64
CA GLU A 89 10.75 -9.50 2.04
C GLU A 89 10.22 -8.67 3.23
N LEU A 90 8.97 -8.21 3.18
CA LEU A 90 8.34 -7.45 4.27
C LEU A 90 8.36 -8.26 5.56
N ARG A 91 7.99 -9.55 5.50
CA ARG A 91 8.01 -10.45 6.67
C ARG A 91 9.42 -10.70 7.19
N LEU A 92 10.38 -10.98 6.30
CA LEU A 92 11.76 -11.32 6.66
C LEU A 92 12.52 -10.11 7.22
N SER A 93 12.20 -8.89 6.78
CA SER A 93 12.76 -7.67 7.35
C SER A 93 12.38 -7.48 8.82
N GLY A 94 11.20 -7.97 9.22
CA GLY A 94 10.66 -7.82 10.57
C GLY A 94 10.29 -6.38 10.96
N GLU A 95 10.40 -5.43 10.02
CA GLU A 95 10.05 -4.02 10.24
C GLU A 95 8.54 -3.85 10.37
N THR A 96 8.12 -2.94 11.25
CA THR A 96 6.71 -2.52 11.40
C THR A 96 6.46 -1.26 10.61
N ASN A 97 5.19 -0.96 10.29
CA ASN A 97 4.80 0.24 9.53
C ASN A 97 5.53 0.37 8.18
N THR A 98 5.70 -0.77 7.50
CA THR A 98 6.38 -0.86 6.21
C THR A 98 5.47 -1.52 5.18
N GLY A 99 5.77 -1.36 3.91
CA GLY A 99 4.85 -1.76 2.86
C GLY A 99 5.40 -1.59 1.46
N SER A 100 4.72 -2.22 0.53
CA SER A 100 5.06 -2.25 -0.89
C SER A 100 3.87 -1.82 -1.73
N LEU A 101 4.12 -0.95 -2.70
CA LEU A 101 3.17 -0.55 -3.72
C LEU A 101 3.60 -1.13 -5.06
N ILE A 102 2.77 -2.02 -5.60
CA ILE A 102 2.99 -2.67 -6.89
C ILE A 102 2.04 -2.01 -7.89
N VAL A 103 2.56 -1.24 -8.84
CA VAL A 103 1.78 -0.50 -9.84
C VAL A 103 1.67 -1.32 -11.12
N LEU A 104 0.44 -1.42 -11.65
CA LEU A 104 0.08 -2.25 -12.80
C LEU A 104 -0.69 -1.43 -13.85
N PRO A 105 0.00 -0.61 -14.65
CA PRO A 105 -0.66 0.34 -15.57
C PRO A 105 -1.55 -0.31 -16.63
N ASP A 106 -1.24 -1.55 -17.03
CA ASP A 106 -1.94 -2.23 -18.14
C ASP A 106 -2.98 -3.26 -17.68
N TYR A 107 -3.30 -3.27 -16.39
CA TYR A 107 -4.24 -4.23 -15.80
C TYR A 107 -5.59 -3.58 -15.52
N ASP A 108 -6.67 -4.37 -15.57
CA ASP A 108 -7.99 -3.91 -15.15
C ASP A 108 -8.18 -4.10 -13.64
N ILE A 109 -8.77 -3.10 -12.96
CA ILE A 109 -8.99 -3.12 -11.51
C ILE A 109 -9.89 -4.27 -11.05
N SER A 110 -10.88 -4.67 -11.84
CA SER A 110 -11.79 -5.77 -11.49
C SER A 110 -11.04 -7.10 -11.47
N SER A 111 -10.15 -7.28 -12.45
CA SER A 111 -9.26 -8.43 -12.56
C SER A 111 -8.24 -8.46 -11.40
N LEU A 112 -7.67 -7.31 -11.03
CA LEU A 112 -6.77 -7.19 -9.89
C LEU A 112 -7.45 -7.51 -8.57
N ARG A 113 -8.68 -7.02 -8.33
CA ARG A 113 -9.44 -7.35 -7.11
C ARG A 113 -9.66 -8.85 -6.97
N ARG A 114 -10.05 -9.51 -8.06
CA ARG A 114 -10.20 -10.98 -8.07
C ARG A 114 -8.87 -11.68 -7.82
N PHE A 115 -7.79 -11.20 -8.44
CA PHE A 115 -6.45 -11.73 -8.24
C PHE A 115 -6.03 -11.61 -6.77
N THR A 116 -6.18 -10.44 -6.16
CA THR A 116 -5.82 -10.15 -4.77
C THR A 116 -6.59 -11.04 -3.79
N ASP A 117 -7.90 -11.21 -3.98
CA ASP A 117 -8.71 -12.13 -3.14
C ASP A 117 -8.20 -13.57 -3.24
N MET A 118 -8.08 -14.09 -4.47
CA MET A 118 -7.82 -15.51 -4.68
C MET A 118 -6.37 -15.91 -4.42
N ASN A 119 -5.41 -15.02 -4.67
CA ASN A 119 -3.98 -15.38 -4.72
C ASN A 119 -3.13 -14.74 -3.63
N LEU A 120 -3.66 -13.76 -2.90
CA LEU A 120 -2.98 -13.11 -1.77
C LEU A 120 -3.77 -13.32 -0.48
N LEU A 121 -4.99 -12.80 -0.39
CA LEU A 121 -5.77 -12.81 0.85
C LEU A 121 -6.12 -14.23 1.32
N ARG A 122 -6.74 -15.06 0.47
CA ARG A 122 -7.11 -16.43 0.86
C ARG A 122 -5.90 -17.29 1.25
N PRO A 123 -4.78 -17.30 0.50
CA PRO A 123 -3.60 -18.02 0.95
C PRO A 123 -3.02 -17.53 2.28
N LEU A 124 -3.00 -16.22 2.53
CA LEU A 124 -2.52 -15.69 3.82
C LEU A 124 -3.42 -16.09 4.99
N GLN A 125 -4.74 -16.13 4.76
CA GLN A 125 -5.71 -16.65 5.73
C GLN A 125 -5.48 -18.14 6.00
N TRP A 126 -5.22 -18.95 4.97
CA TRP A 126 -4.90 -20.37 5.14
C TRP A 126 -3.61 -20.62 5.90
N LEU A 127 -2.68 -19.66 5.84
CA LEU A 127 -1.41 -19.70 6.56
C LEU A 127 -1.51 -19.07 7.96
N GLU A 128 -2.67 -18.53 8.36
CA GLU A 128 -2.91 -17.83 9.63
C GLU A 128 -1.96 -16.66 9.88
N ILE A 129 -1.63 -15.93 8.83
CA ILE A 129 -0.72 -14.76 8.87
C ILE A 129 -1.35 -13.51 8.26
N ASP A 130 -2.64 -13.56 7.94
CA ASP A 130 -3.39 -12.42 7.40
C ASP A 130 -3.45 -11.24 8.37
N SER A 131 -3.39 -11.48 9.68
CA SER A 131 -3.36 -10.40 10.69
C SER A 131 -2.12 -9.52 10.62
N ASP A 132 -1.01 -10.02 10.05
CA ASP A 132 0.23 -9.27 9.90
C ASP A 132 0.19 -8.35 8.67
N PHE A 133 -0.82 -8.49 7.78
CA PHE A 133 -0.85 -7.80 6.49
C PHE A 133 -2.18 -7.09 6.21
N GLU A 134 -2.11 -5.82 5.82
CA GLU A 134 -3.22 -5.13 5.14
C GLU A 134 -2.95 -5.11 3.63
N ILE A 135 -3.82 -5.77 2.85
CA ILE A 135 -3.67 -5.90 1.39
C ILE A 135 -4.89 -5.32 0.70
N ALA A 136 -4.67 -4.41 -0.24
CA ALA A 136 -5.74 -3.78 -1.00
C ALA A 136 -5.38 -3.60 -2.48
N SER A 137 -6.31 -3.91 -3.37
CA SER A 137 -6.25 -3.45 -4.77
C SER A 137 -6.90 -2.07 -4.86
N MET A 138 -6.21 -1.12 -5.49
CA MET A 138 -6.65 0.26 -5.58
C MET A 138 -6.42 0.83 -6.99
N GLU A 139 -7.13 1.90 -7.30
CA GLU A 139 -6.98 2.62 -8.56
C GLU A 139 -6.88 4.12 -8.24
N ARG A 140 -5.68 4.68 -8.41
CA ARG A 140 -5.35 6.09 -8.18
C ARG A 140 -4.39 6.54 -9.27
N GLY A 141 -4.92 7.03 -10.38
CA GLY A 141 -4.16 7.35 -11.59
C GLY A 141 -3.72 6.11 -12.39
N SER A 142 -3.35 5.03 -11.70
CA SER A 142 -3.08 3.69 -12.24
C SER A 142 -3.62 2.62 -11.27
N PRO A 143 -4.00 1.44 -11.77
CA PRO A 143 -4.28 0.28 -10.94
C PRO A 143 -3.01 -0.17 -10.19
N ALA A 144 -3.18 -0.55 -8.92
CA ALA A 144 -2.10 -0.95 -8.04
C ALA A 144 -2.56 -1.96 -6.97
N ILE A 145 -1.61 -2.71 -6.41
CA ILE A 145 -1.79 -3.51 -5.20
C ILE A 145 -0.90 -2.91 -4.11
N ARG A 146 -1.52 -2.55 -2.98
CA ARG A 146 -0.84 -2.09 -1.76
C ARG A 146 -0.74 -3.26 -0.79
N LEU A 147 0.47 -3.50 -0.31
CA LEU A 147 0.80 -4.49 0.72
C LEU A 147 1.38 -3.74 1.92
N LEU A 148 0.73 -3.76 3.08
CA LEU A 148 1.24 -3.15 4.31
C LEU A 148 1.50 -4.26 5.33
N HIS A 149 2.61 -4.18 6.07
CA HIS A 149 3.04 -5.17 7.05
C HIS A 149 3.11 -4.54 8.44
N LYS A 150 2.46 -5.20 9.41
CA LYS A 150 2.41 -4.81 10.83
C LYS A 150 2.19 -3.32 11.01
N LEU A 151 1.13 -2.86 10.38
CA LEU A 151 0.69 -1.49 10.40
C LEU A 151 0.10 -1.20 11.79
N SER A 152 0.79 -0.38 12.60
CA SER A 152 0.38 -0.04 13.97
C SER A 152 -0.92 0.76 13.97
N ASP A 153 -1.72 0.66 15.02
CA ASP A 153 -2.92 1.50 15.14
C ASP A 153 -2.57 2.99 15.18
N MET A 154 -3.54 3.83 14.81
CA MET A 154 -3.40 5.28 14.95
C MET A 154 -3.09 5.62 16.43
N PRO A 155 -2.03 6.39 16.71
CA PRO A 155 -1.73 6.77 18.09
C PRO A 155 -2.90 7.57 18.66
N GLU A 156 -3.35 7.18 19.86
CA GLU A 156 -4.36 7.96 20.59
C GLU A 156 -3.80 9.36 20.84
N LEU A 157 -4.46 10.38 20.27
CA LEU A 157 -4.07 11.75 20.50
C LEU A 157 -4.28 12.08 21.99
N PRO A 158 -3.25 12.58 22.71
CA PRO A 158 -3.43 12.93 24.11
C PRO A 158 -4.52 14.02 24.22
N PRO A 159 -5.36 13.93 25.27
CA PRO A 159 -6.46 14.87 25.47
C PRO A 159 -5.92 16.30 25.53
N LYS A 160 -6.62 17.25 24.88
CA LYS A 160 -6.21 18.67 24.71
C LYS A 160 -5.76 19.38 26.00
N ASN A 161 -6.08 18.86 27.19
CA ASN A 161 -5.65 19.43 28.47
C ASN A 161 -4.13 19.30 28.71
N GLU A 162 -3.44 18.34 28.09
CA GLU A 162 -2.00 18.14 28.25
C GLU A 162 -1.17 18.98 27.26
N ARG A 163 -1.76 19.39 26.12
CA ARG A 163 -1.08 20.23 25.12
C ARG A 163 -0.90 21.69 25.55
N LYS A 164 -1.66 22.15 26.55
CA LYS A 164 -1.51 23.50 27.10
C LYS A 164 -0.40 23.60 28.15
N SER A 165 -0.06 22.50 28.82
CA SER A 165 1.01 22.47 29.83
C SER A 165 2.41 22.43 29.21
N GLU A 166 2.56 21.93 27.98
CA GLU A 166 3.86 21.84 27.30
C GLU A 166 4.25 23.12 26.56
N MET A 167 3.31 24.01 26.24
CA MET A 167 3.60 25.30 25.61
C MET A 167 3.85 26.44 26.63
N GLN A 168 3.87 26.14 27.93
CA GLN A 168 4.11 27.12 28.99
C GLN A 168 5.40 26.91 29.78
N ASN A 169 6.27 25.99 29.37
CA ASN A 169 7.61 25.79 29.95
C ASN A 169 8.72 26.17 28.98
#